data_AF-A0A968KL99-F1
#
_entry.id   AF-A0A968KL99-F1
#
_cell.length_a   1.000
_cell.length_b   1.000
_cell.length_c   1.000
_cell.angle_alpha   90.00
_cell.angle_beta   90.00
_cell.angle_gamma   90.00
#
_symmetry.space_group_name_H-M   'P 1'
#
loop_
_entity.id
_entity.type
_entity.pdbx_description
1 polymer ?
#
loop_
_entity_poly.entity_id
_entity_poly.type
_entity_poly.pdbx_seq_one_letter_code
_entity_poly.pdbx_strand_id
1 'polypeptide(L)'
;MAAGFQWDYSGDPTKSERDEVRFLIGDTCKSDKLVDNREIEYAITKQATLQLAAAMVLRTLAARYTRYVSEKVGDVSTSNVAARANDFVKRAEELDPHGITSGGDLFAMPSFGGLSISEKETLDEDSDAVQPIFRKGQDDIPGGPGDISNTDYDDRLK
;
A
#
# COMPACT_ATOMS: atom_id res chain seq x y z
N MET A 1 -36.51 -10.32 0.17
CA MET A 1 -36.24 -10.32 1.63
C MET A 1 -35.29 -9.17 1.92
N ALA A 2 -35.64 -8.27 2.83
CA ALA A 2 -34.71 -7.22 3.25
C ALA A 2 -33.51 -7.90 3.91
N ALA A 3 -32.33 -7.72 3.34
CA ALA A 3 -31.14 -8.25 3.95
C ALA A 3 -30.83 -7.45 5.22
N GLY A 4 -31.06 -8.08 6.36
CA GLY A 4 -30.75 -7.49 7.66
C GLY A 4 -29.26 -7.38 7.87
N PHE A 5 -28.89 -6.47 8.77
CA PHE A 5 -27.52 -6.30 9.27
C PHE A 5 -26.91 -7.64 9.68
N GLN A 6 -25.82 -8.03 9.02
CA GLN A 6 -25.16 -9.31 9.21
C GLN A 6 -23.76 -9.10 9.78
N TRP A 7 -23.54 -9.59 10.99
CA TRP A 7 -22.24 -9.47 11.66
C TRP A 7 -21.77 -10.87 12.03
N ASP A 8 -20.56 -11.21 11.61
CA ASP A 8 -19.88 -12.43 12.02
C ASP A 8 -18.38 -12.19 12.15
N TYR A 9 -17.76 -12.84 13.14
CA TYR A 9 -16.32 -12.84 13.38
C TYR A 9 -15.92 -14.19 13.94
N SER A 10 -15.06 -14.92 13.23
CA SER A 10 -14.71 -16.29 13.59
C SER A 10 -13.74 -16.41 14.77
N GLY A 11 -13.13 -15.29 15.20
CA GLY A 11 -12.09 -15.26 16.24
C GLY A 11 -10.68 -15.46 15.70
N ASP A 12 -10.52 -15.69 14.40
CA ASP A 12 -9.23 -15.90 13.75
C ASP A 12 -9.11 -14.99 12.52
N PRO A 13 -8.26 -13.94 12.57
CA PRO A 13 -8.10 -13.00 11.47
C PRO A 13 -7.50 -13.64 10.20
N THR A 14 -6.91 -14.84 10.27
CA THR A 14 -6.28 -15.50 9.12
C THR A 14 -7.27 -16.29 8.26
N LYS A 15 -8.50 -16.53 8.76
CA LYS A 15 -9.50 -17.36 8.06
C LYS A 15 -10.22 -16.64 6.93
N SER A 16 -10.32 -15.32 7.01
CA SER A 16 -11.03 -14.51 6.02
C SER A 16 -10.48 -13.10 6.03
N GLU A 17 -10.38 -12.50 4.83
CA GLU A 17 -10.09 -11.07 4.66
C GLU A 17 -11.05 -10.18 5.47
N ARG A 18 -12.31 -10.62 5.63
CA ARG A 18 -13.30 -9.93 6.47
C ARG A 18 -12.90 -9.96 7.95
N ASP A 19 -12.46 -11.11 8.44
CA ASP A 19 -12.04 -11.27 9.83
C ASP A 19 -10.76 -10.47 10.11
N GLU A 20 -9.85 -10.41 9.13
CA GLU A 20 -8.66 -9.54 9.19
C GLU A 20 -9.06 -8.07 9.29
N VAL A 21 -9.94 -7.57 8.40
CA VAL A 21 -10.40 -6.19 8.45
C VAL A 21 -11.11 -5.90 9.78
N ARG A 22 -11.95 -6.82 10.28
CA ARG A 22 -12.62 -6.69 11.60
C ARG A 22 -11.62 -6.61 12.75
N PHE A 23 -10.56 -7.41 12.71
CA PHE A 23 -9.48 -7.36 13.68
C PHE A 23 -8.74 -6.02 13.61
N LEU A 24 -8.41 -5.55 12.40
CA LEU A 24 -7.70 -4.28 12.19
C LEU A 24 -8.50 -3.06 12.67
N ILE A 25 -9.83 -3.05 12.52
CA ILE A 25 -10.68 -1.97 13.05
C ILE A 25 -11.02 -2.13 14.53
N GLY A 26 -10.80 -3.32 15.11
CA GLY A 26 -11.15 -3.65 16.49
C GLY A 26 -12.62 -4.04 16.70
N ASP A 27 -13.35 -4.40 15.65
CA ASP A 27 -14.75 -4.87 15.69
C ASP A 27 -14.79 -6.40 15.93
N THR A 28 -14.26 -6.82 17.07
CA THR A 28 -14.17 -8.24 17.48
C THR A 28 -15.23 -8.64 18.52
N CYS A 29 -15.95 -7.66 19.07
CA CYS A 29 -16.87 -7.88 20.19
C CYS A 29 -18.32 -8.06 19.71
N LYS A 30 -18.90 -9.25 19.98
CA LYS A 30 -20.28 -9.60 19.58
C LYS A 30 -21.37 -8.69 20.16
N SER A 31 -21.11 -8.03 21.29
CA SER A 31 -22.06 -7.16 21.98
C SER A 31 -22.03 -5.70 21.52
N ASP A 32 -20.97 -5.24 20.85
CA ASP A 32 -20.85 -3.89 20.29
C ASP A 32 -20.48 -3.99 18.81
N LYS A 33 -21.48 -4.34 17.99
CA LYS A 33 -21.31 -4.53 16.55
C LYS A 33 -21.24 -3.17 15.87
N LEU A 34 -20.10 -2.86 15.24
CA LEU A 34 -19.88 -1.54 14.66
C LEU A 34 -20.25 -1.46 13.18
N VAL A 35 -19.93 -2.49 12.40
CA VAL A 35 -19.99 -2.48 10.92
C VAL A 35 -20.63 -3.76 10.38
N ASP A 36 -21.44 -3.63 9.32
CA ASP A 36 -22.07 -4.76 8.63
C ASP A 36 -21.04 -5.51 7.77
N ASN A 37 -21.20 -6.82 7.59
CA ASN A 37 -20.36 -7.64 6.72
C ASN A 37 -20.29 -7.06 5.29
N ARG A 38 -21.41 -6.51 4.80
CA ARG A 38 -21.53 -5.94 3.45
C ARG A 38 -20.71 -4.67 3.25
N GLU A 39 -20.62 -3.84 4.28
CA GLU A 39 -19.81 -2.62 4.23
C GLU A 39 -18.32 -2.97 4.20
N ILE A 40 -17.91 -4.02 4.92
CA ILE A 40 -16.55 -4.53 4.90
C ILE A 40 -16.23 -5.15 3.54
N GLU A 41 -17.12 -5.99 3.01
CA GLU A 41 -16.97 -6.55 1.65
C GLU A 41 -16.83 -5.43 0.62
N TYR A 42 -17.66 -4.39 0.69
CA TYR A 42 -17.56 -3.24 -0.20
C TYR A 42 -16.19 -2.55 -0.09
N ALA A 43 -15.69 -2.30 1.12
CA ALA A 43 -14.39 -1.68 1.32
C ALA A 43 -13.25 -2.54 0.76
N ILE A 44 -13.31 -3.86 0.93
CA ILE A 44 -12.35 -4.81 0.34
C ILE A 44 -12.38 -4.72 -1.20
N THR A 45 -13.56 -4.64 -1.82
CA THR A 45 -13.65 -4.51 -3.30
C THR A 45 -13.11 -3.19 -3.84
N LYS A 46 -12.98 -2.15 -3.00
CA LYS A 46 -12.58 -0.80 -3.42
C LYS A 46 -11.11 -0.50 -3.22
N GLN A 47 -10.41 -1.29 -2.41
CA GLN A 47 -9.04 -1.01 -2.01
C GLN A 47 -8.10 -2.14 -2.43
N ALA A 48 -6.85 -1.79 -2.70
CA ALA A 48 -5.84 -2.76 -3.12
C ALA A 48 -5.32 -3.63 -1.96
N THR A 49 -5.40 -3.12 -0.72
CA THR A 49 -4.91 -3.83 0.47
C THR A 49 -5.95 -3.81 1.59
N LEU A 50 -5.89 -4.82 2.46
CA LEU A 50 -6.83 -4.98 3.58
C LEU A 50 -6.66 -3.88 4.64
N GLN A 51 -5.44 -3.34 4.79
CA GLN A 51 -5.15 -2.20 5.66
C GLN A 51 -5.84 -0.94 5.15
N LEU A 52 -5.80 -0.69 3.84
CA LEU A 52 -6.52 0.44 3.23
C LEU A 52 -8.04 0.25 3.29
N ALA A 53 -8.53 -0.98 3.14
CA ALA A 53 -9.94 -1.30 3.35
C ALA A 53 -10.37 -1.00 4.80
N ALA A 54 -9.56 -1.39 5.79
CA ALA A 54 -9.79 -1.09 7.20
C ALA A 54 -9.75 0.43 7.48
N ALA A 55 -8.79 1.17 6.91
CA ALA A 55 -8.71 2.62 7.01
C ALA A 55 -9.97 3.31 6.44
N MET A 56 -10.47 2.84 5.30
CA MET A 56 -11.71 3.33 4.70
C MET A 56 -12.91 3.10 5.62
N VAL A 57 -13.03 1.92 6.23
CA VAL A 57 -14.09 1.61 7.19
C VAL A 57 -13.98 2.47 8.47
N LEU A 58 -12.77 2.72 8.97
CA LEU A 58 -12.55 3.60 10.12
C LEU A 58 -12.96 5.06 9.82
N ARG A 59 -12.70 5.54 8.60
CA ARG A 59 -13.15 6.87 8.16
C ARG A 59 -14.67 6.98 8.09
N THR A 60 -15.37 5.95 7.60
CA THR A 60 -16.85 5.95 7.58
C THR A 60 -17.43 5.87 8.99
N LEU A 61 -16.81 5.10 9.89
CA LEU A 61 -17.15 5.07 11.32
C LEU A 61 -16.97 6.45 11.94
N ALA A 62 -15.83 7.11 11.75
CA ALA A 62 -15.60 8.47 12.24
C ALA A 62 -16.67 9.43 11.74
N ALA A 63 -17.00 9.41 10.44
CA ALA A 63 -18.06 10.24 9.85
C ALA A 63 -19.47 9.92 10.39
N ARG A 64 -19.70 8.70 10.89
CA ARG A 64 -20.94 8.34 11.60
C ARG A 64 -20.94 8.93 13.01
N TYR A 65 -19.82 8.80 13.74
CA TYR A 65 -19.72 9.34 15.11
C TYR A 65 -19.73 10.86 15.17
N THR A 66 -19.16 11.57 14.19
CA THR A 66 -19.25 13.03 14.11
C THR A 66 -20.68 13.55 13.97
N ARG A 67 -21.58 12.78 13.32
CA ARG A 67 -23.01 13.14 13.23
C ARG A 67 -23.70 13.11 14.60
N TYR A 68 -23.29 12.23 15.51
CA TYR A 68 -23.84 12.16 16.86
C TYR A 68 -23.29 13.22 17.82
N VAL A 69 -22.16 13.88 17.49
CA VAL A 69 -21.56 14.93 18.33
C VAL A 69 -22.44 16.19 18.42
N SER A 70 -23.35 16.38 17.45
CA SER A 70 -24.09 17.64 17.30
C SER A 70 -25.36 17.78 18.16
N GLU A 71 -25.77 16.74 18.90
CA GLU A 71 -26.94 16.81 19.79
C GLU A 71 -26.53 17.05 21.25
N LYS A 72 -26.58 18.31 21.71
CA LYS A 72 -26.48 18.64 23.13
C LYS A 72 -27.79 18.28 23.84
N VAL A 73 -27.82 17.16 24.58
CA VAL A 73 -28.88 16.86 25.55
C VAL A 73 -28.33 17.08 26.96
N GLY A 74 -28.48 18.29 27.48
CA GLY A 74 -28.15 18.62 28.88
C GLY A 74 -26.65 18.73 29.23
N ASP A 75 -26.33 18.41 30.48
CA ASP A 75 -24.99 18.52 31.12
C ASP A 75 -24.16 17.23 31.01
N VAL A 76 -24.65 16.22 30.29
CA VAL A 76 -23.90 14.99 30.00
C VAL A 76 -23.02 15.27 28.78
N SER A 77 -21.76 15.52 29.06
CA SER A 77 -20.75 15.96 28.11
C SER A 77 -20.65 15.07 26.87
N THR A 78 -20.89 15.67 25.70
CA THR A 78 -20.62 15.14 24.35
C THR A 78 -19.12 14.92 24.06
N SER A 79 -18.25 15.10 25.06
CA SER A 79 -16.80 14.93 24.97
C SER A 79 -16.39 13.51 24.53
N ASN A 80 -17.11 12.49 24.99
CA ASN A 80 -16.76 11.09 24.72
C ASN A 80 -17.00 10.68 23.25
N VAL A 81 -17.99 11.27 22.58
CA VAL A 81 -18.30 10.92 21.18
C VAL A 81 -17.31 11.58 20.22
N ALA A 82 -16.95 12.84 20.48
CA ALA A 82 -15.95 13.55 19.69
C ALA A 82 -14.55 12.92 19.86
N ALA A 83 -14.18 12.52 21.08
CA ALA A 83 -12.95 11.77 21.32
C ALA A 83 -12.92 10.46 20.53
N ARG A 84 -14.01 9.66 20.59
CA ARG A 84 -14.11 8.40 19.86
C ARG A 84 -14.00 8.58 18.34
N ALA A 85 -14.59 9.64 17.79
CA ALA A 85 -14.45 9.97 16.37
C ALA A 85 -12.99 10.28 16.00
N ASN A 86 -12.30 11.07 16.82
CA ASN A 86 -10.88 11.38 16.61
C ASN A 86 -9.98 10.15 16.73
N ASP A 87 -10.29 9.23 17.63
CA ASP A 87 -9.53 7.98 17.79
C ASP A 87 -9.63 7.08 16.53
N PHE A 88 -10.81 7.02 15.91
CA PHE A 88 -10.97 6.30 14.64
C PHE A 88 -10.20 6.94 13.48
N VAL A 89 -10.13 8.28 13.43
CA VAL A 89 -9.34 8.99 12.42
C VAL A 89 -7.85 8.70 12.61
N LYS A 90 -7.33 8.80 13.83
CA LYS A 90 -5.92 8.48 14.14
C LYS A 90 -5.56 7.05 13.75
N ARG A 91 -6.40 6.08 14.08
CA ARG A 91 -6.18 4.68 13.70
C ARG A 91 -6.25 4.48 12.18
N ALA A 92 -7.08 5.23 11.47
CA ALA A 92 -7.10 5.20 10.01
C ALA A 92 -5.81 5.77 9.41
N GLU A 93 -5.24 6.82 10.01
CA GLU A 93 -3.95 7.39 9.60
C GLU A 93 -2.78 6.43 9.90
N GLU A 94 -2.82 5.70 11.01
CA GLU A 94 -1.81 4.67 11.31
C GLU A 94 -1.81 3.53 10.28
N LEU A 95 -2.99 3.15 9.79
CA LEU A 95 -3.14 2.11 8.75
C LEU A 95 -2.89 2.63 7.33
N ASP A 96 -2.97 3.94 7.12
CA ASP A 96 -2.73 4.62 5.85
C ASP A 96 -1.89 5.90 6.06
N PRO A 97 -0.60 5.75 6.41
CA PRO A 97 0.26 6.87 6.80
C PRO A 97 0.58 7.82 5.64
N HIS A 98 0.40 7.34 4.40
CA HIS A 98 0.66 8.11 3.20
C HIS A 98 -0.62 8.75 2.62
N GLY A 99 -1.76 8.56 3.28
CA GLY A 99 -3.04 9.08 2.81
C GLY A 99 -3.35 8.62 1.39
N ILE A 100 -2.98 7.37 1.05
CA ILE A 100 -3.22 6.70 -0.24
C ILE A 100 -4.71 6.42 -0.30
N THR A 101 -5.47 7.49 -0.39
CA THR A 101 -6.90 7.51 -0.50
C THR A 101 -7.20 7.29 -1.97
N SER A 102 -7.44 6.02 -2.29
CA SER A 102 -8.39 5.60 -3.32
C SER A 102 -8.33 6.41 -4.62
N GLY A 103 -7.26 6.23 -5.36
CA GLY A 103 -7.17 6.55 -6.78
C GLY A 103 -6.28 5.49 -7.38
N GLY A 104 -6.82 4.62 -8.22
CA GLY A 104 -6.12 3.49 -8.82
C GLY A 104 -5.04 3.88 -9.84
N ASP A 105 -4.32 4.96 -9.63
CA ASP A 105 -3.27 5.43 -10.52
C ASP A 105 -2.03 5.81 -9.70
N LEU A 106 -1.00 5.01 -9.93
CA LEU A 106 0.39 5.40 -9.92
C LEU A 106 0.86 5.99 -8.59
N PHE A 107 1.44 5.11 -7.77
CA PHE A 107 2.62 5.52 -7.01
C PHE A 107 3.54 6.28 -7.97
N ALA A 108 3.63 7.60 -7.80
CA ALA A 108 4.77 8.37 -8.28
C ALA A 108 5.98 7.96 -7.42
N MET A 109 6.41 6.69 -7.52
CA MET A 109 7.75 6.34 -7.10
C MET A 109 8.68 7.20 -7.96
N PRO A 110 9.62 7.96 -7.37
CA PRO A 110 10.69 8.52 -8.18
C PRO A 110 11.35 7.35 -8.90
N SER A 111 11.21 7.32 -10.23
CA SER A 111 11.89 6.32 -11.04
C SER A 111 13.36 6.67 -11.02
N PHE A 112 14.18 5.74 -10.53
CA PHE A 112 15.63 5.88 -10.52
C PHE A 112 16.18 5.16 -11.74
N GLY A 113 16.68 5.91 -12.72
CA GLY A 113 17.42 5.33 -13.83
C GLY A 113 18.68 4.61 -13.31
N GLY A 114 18.97 3.43 -13.85
CA GLY A 114 20.18 2.66 -13.52
C GLY A 114 20.02 1.56 -12.46
N LEU A 115 18.79 1.16 -12.14
CA LEU A 115 18.54 0.03 -11.22
C LEU A 115 18.76 -1.33 -11.88
N SER A 116 18.49 -1.46 -13.19
CA SER A 116 18.69 -2.71 -13.92
C SER A 116 19.67 -2.58 -15.09
N ILE A 117 20.38 -3.67 -15.38
CA ILE A 117 21.26 -3.77 -16.56
C ILE A 117 20.42 -3.70 -17.85
N SER A 118 19.22 -4.30 -17.85
CA SER A 118 18.32 -4.25 -19.01
C SER A 118 17.85 -2.83 -19.32
N GLU A 119 17.50 -2.02 -18.31
CA GLU A 119 17.15 -0.61 -18.55
C GLU A 119 18.34 0.19 -19.07
N LYS A 120 19.54 -0.12 -18.55
CA LYS A 120 20.78 0.48 -19.05
C LYS A 120 20.98 0.14 -20.54
N GLU A 121 20.83 -1.12 -20.93
CA GLU A 121 20.97 -1.55 -22.33
C GLU A 121 19.92 -0.88 -23.22
N THR A 122 18.66 -0.80 -22.78
CA THR A 122 17.62 -0.08 -23.54
C THR A 122 17.92 1.42 -23.68
N LEU A 123 18.54 2.04 -22.67
CA LEU A 123 18.95 3.43 -22.73
C LEU A 123 20.18 3.61 -23.64
N ASP A 124 21.10 2.65 -23.67
CA ASP A 124 22.27 2.63 -24.56
C ASP A 124 21.85 2.45 -26.04
N GLU A 125 20.74 1.75 -26.30
CA GLU A 125 20.11 1.56 -27.62
C GLU A 125 19.26 2.76 -28.09
N ASP A 126 18.79 3.61 -27.16
CA ASP A 126 17.96 4.76 -27.48
C ASP A 126 18.78 5.92 -28.07
N SER A 127 18.58 6.21 -29.36
CA SER A 127 19.26 7.29 -30.07
C SER A 127 18.78 8.69 -29.70
N ASP A 128 17.61 8.82 -29.07
CA ASP A 128 17.06 10.11 -28.60
C ASP A 128 17.44 10.40 -27.14
N ALA A 129 18.00 9.41 -26.43
CA ALA A 129 18.55 9.60 -25.09
C ALA A 129 19.91 10.33 -25.13
N VAL A 130 20.14 11.21 -24.16
CA VAL A 130 21.45 11.84 -23.95
C VAL A 130 22.43 10.77 -23.45
N GLN A 131 23.24 10.27 -24.37
CA GLN A 131 24.24 9.24 -24.09
C GLN A 131 25.39 9.79 -23.23
N PRO A 132 25.93 9.01 -22.29
CA PRO A 132 27.09 9.42 -21.51
C PRO A 132 28.34 9.52 -22.40
N ILE A 133 29.19 10.51 -22.12
CA ILE A 133 30.46 10.72 -22.86
C ILE A 133 31.45 9.57 -22.61
N PHE A 134 31.34 8.90 -21.46
CA PHE A 134 32.18 7.77 -21.07
C PHE A 134 31.37 6.45 -21.06
N ARG A 135 31.87 5.43 -21.77
CA ARG A 135 31.34 4.06 -21.80
C ARG A 135 32.44 3.07 -21.39
N LYS A 136 32.03 1.95 -20.80
CA LYS A 136 32.96 0.87 -20.46
C LYS A 136 33.67 0.40 -21.74
N GLY A 137 34.99 0.48 -21.74
CA GLY A 137 35.87 0.08 -22.84
C GLY A 137 36.22 1.16 -23.88
N GLN A 138 35.88 2.43 -23.64
CA GLN A 138 36.37 3.52 -24.50
C GLN A 138 37.87 3.82 -24.33
N ASP A 139 38.45 3.43 -23.19
CA ASP A 139 39.89 3.49 -22.94
C ASP A 139 40.60 2.17 -23.30
N ASP A 140 39.86 1.17 -23.80
CA ASP A 140 40.43 -0.12 -24.17
C ASP A 140 41.20 0.04 -25.48
N ILE A 141 42.51 -0.20 -25.41
CA ILE A 141 43.39 -0.19 -26.58
C ILE A 141 43.12 -1.49 -27.35
N PRO A 142 42.75 -1.44 -28.65
CA PRO A 142 42.56 -2.65 -29.43
C PRO A 142 43.86 -3.48 -29.46
N GLY A 143 43.81 -4.69 -28.89
CA GLY A 143 44.96 -5.59 -28.74
C GLY A 143 45.84 -5.34 -27.50
N GLY A 144 45.38 -4.55 -26.54
CA GLY A 144 46.07 -4.31 -25.27
C GLY A 144 45.97 -5.49 -24.29
N PRO A 145 46.84 -5.55 -23.25
CA PRO A 145 46.99 -6.72 -22.37
C PRO A 145 45.76 -7.08 -21.49
N GLY A 146 44.61 -6.45 -21.69
CA GLY A 146 43.36 -6.69 -20.97
C GLY A 146 42.30 -7.47 -21.76
N ASP A 147 42.42 -7.56 -23.09
CA ASP A 147 41.52 -8.35 -23.97
C ASP A 147 42.00 -9.80 -24.09
N ILE A 148 42.22 -10.45 -22.95
CA ILE A 148 42.35 -11.90 -22.92
C ILE A 148 40.94 -12.49 -22.98
N SER A 149 40.45 -12.68 -24.21
CA SER A 149 39.34 -13.59 -24.43
C SER A 149 39.74 -14.95 -23.85
N ASN A 150 38.83 -15.62 -23.15
CA ASN A 150 39.15 -16.87 -22.43
C ASN A 150 39.62 -18.00 -23.38
N THR A 151 39.60 -17.77 -24.69
CA THR A 151 40.10 -18.62 -25.77
C THR A 151 41.62 -18.51 -26.01
N ASP A 152 42.29 -17.45 -25.52
CA ASP A 152 43.72 -17.24 -25.76
C ASP A 152 44.65 -17.96 -24.77
N TYR A 153 44.07 -18.67 -23.78
CA TYR A 153 44.83 -19.42 -22.78
C TYR A 153 45.29 -20.81 -23.26
N ASP A 154 44.64 -21.40 -24.26
CA ASP A 154 44.90 -22.78 -24.69
C ASP A 154 46.17 -22.91 -25.57
N ASP A 155 46.55 -21.82 -26.25
CA ASP A 155 47.65 -21.85 -27.23
C ASP A 155 49.04 -21.53 -26.63
N ARG A 156 49.15 -21.25 -25.33
CA ARG A 156 50.43 -20.94 -24.66
C ARG A 156 51.03 -22.09 -23.85
N LEU A 157 50.44 -23.29 -23.92
CA LEU A 157 50.85 -24.49 -23.16
C LEU A 157 51.46 -25.61 -24.03
N LYS A 158 52.03 -25.28 -25.19
CA LYS A 158 52.80 -26.23 -26.01
C LYS A 158 54.27 -25.83 -26.10
#